data_AF-A0A411AA79-F1
#
_entry.id   AF-A0A411AA79-F1
#
_cell.length_a   1.000
_cell.length_b   1.000
_cell.length_c   1.000
_cell.angle_alpha   90.00
_cell.angle_beta   90.00
_cell.angle_gamma   90.00
#
_symmetry.space_group_name_H-M   'P 1'
#
loop_
_entity.id
_entity.type
_entity.pdbx_description
1 polymer ?
#
loop_
_entity_poly.entity_id
_entity_poly.type
_entity_poly.pdbx_seq_one_letter_code
_entity_poly.pdbx_strand_id
1 'polypeptide(L)'
;MSYSTKNYTADGGNRTVIGGVLEIAGGKVIKDGQEVSLGGNQSEPGPGSVTNEMLADKSVRSRNIGTGSVMEEHLNSSVLDRLKAIEDKLKELAGSQSDGKTE
;
A
#
# COMPACT_ATOMS: atom_id res chain seq x y z
N MET A 1 14.68 -34.36 -2.57
CA MET A 1 15.10 -34.21 -3.98
C MET A 1 16.37 -33.38 -3.98
N SER A 2 17.43 -33.81 -4.65
CA SER A 2 18.69 -33.05 -4.76
C SER A 2 18.55 -32.04 -5.91
N TYR A 3 18.70 -30.75 -5.64
CA TYR A 3 18.74 -29.72 -6.67
C TYR A 3 20.19 -29.49 -7.09
N SER A 4 20.48 -29.62 -8.38
CA SER A 4 21.80 -29.34 -8.93
C SER A 4 21.89 -27.86 -9.30
N THR A 5 22.54 -27.07 -8.45
CA THR A 5 22.94 -25.71 -8.80
C THR A 5 24.23 -25.75 -9.62
N LYS A 6 24.27 -24.99 -10.71
CA LYS A 6 25.50 -24.81 -11.48
C LYS A 6 26.25 -23.60 -10.94
N ASN A 7 27.55 -23.73 -10.74
CA ASN A 7 28.42 -22.59 -10.46
C ASN A 7 29.16 -22.21 -11.73
N TYR A 8 29.22 -20.92 -12.02
CA TYR A 8 30.00 -20.37 -13.14
C TYR A 8 31.00 -19.35 -12.60
N THR A 9 32.19 -19.33 -13.18
CA THR A 9 33.21 -18.32 -12.88
C THR A 9 32.87 -17.03 -13.64
N ALA A 10 32.70 -15.94 -12.90
CA ALA A 10 32.58 -14.59 -13.44
C ALA A 10 33.73 -13.72 -12.91
N ASP A 11 33.87 -12.50 -13.42
CA ASP A 11 34.75 -11.50 -12.80
C ASP A 11 34.23 -11.21 -11.38
N GLY A 12 35.05 -11.49 -10.37
CA GLY A 12 34.66 -11.52 -8.95
C GLY A 12 34.35 -12.89 -8.34
N GLY A 13 34.56 -14.00 -9.07
CA GLY A 13 34.54 -15.36 -8.51
C GLY A 13 33.34 -16.24 -8.93
N ASN A 14 33.13 -17.33 -8.20
CA ASN A 14 32.06 -18.29 -8.50
C ASN A 14 30.69 -17.72 -8.13
N ARG A 15 29.75 -17.74 -9.08
CA ARG A 15 28.34 -17.40 -8.84
C ARG A 15 27.47 -18.64 -9.01
N THR A 16 26.54 -18.82 -8.07
CA THR A 16 25.51 -19.86 -8.14
C THR A 16 24.39 -19.40 -9.07
N VAL A 17 24.01 -20.24 -10.03
CA VAL A 17 22.87 -19.99 -10.91
C VAL A 17 21.77 -21.02 -10.72
N ILE A 18 20.53 -20.56 -10.89
CA ILE A 18 19.32 -21.38 -10.85
C ILE A 18 18.78 -21.44 -12.27
N GLY A 19 18.63 -22.66 -12.81
CA GLY A 19 17.96 -22.86 -14.09
C GLY A 19 16.46 -23.04 -13.88
N GLY A 20 15.64 -22.11 -14.40
CA GLY A 20 14.19 -22.17 -14.30
C GLY A 20 13.57 -20.95 -13.60
N VAL A 21 12.34 -21.11 -13.13
CA VAL A 21 11.60 -20.08 -12.39
C VAL A 21 12.05 -20.08 -10.93
N LEU A 22 12.33 -18.90 -10.39
CA LEU A 22 12.59 -18.68 -8.98
C LEU A 22 11.32 -18.17 -8.30
N GLU A 23 10.80 -18.93 -7.35
CA GLU A 23 9.72 -18.52 -6.45
C GLU A 23 10.30 -18.23 -5.06
N ILE A 24 9.94 -17.09 -4.48
CA ILE A 24 10.42 -16.64 -3.18
C ILE A 24 9.21 -16.61 -2.25
N ALA A 25 9.11 -17.61 -1.37
CA ALA A 25 8.00 -17.74 -0.43
C ALA A 25 8.11 -16.77 0.78
N GLY A 26 9.23 -16.03 0.89
CA GLY A 26 9.48 -15.04 1.93
C GLY A 26 10.97 -14.69 2.04
N GLY A 27 11.27 -13.63 2.80
CA GLY A 27 12.64 -13.11 2.99
C GLY A 27 12.95 -11.86 2.18
N LYS A 28 14.14 -11.30 2.40
CA LYS A 28 14.62 -10.09 1.71
C LYS A 28 15.48 -10.45 0.51
N VAL A 29 15.28 -9.77 -0.60
CA VAL A 29 16.17 -9.85 -1.77
C VAL A 29 17.12 -8.67 -1.72
N ILE A 30 18.42 -8.93 -1.73
CA ILE A 30 19.47 -7.91 -1.72
C ILE A 30 20.25 -8.01 -3.03
N LYS A 31 20.42 -6.89 -3.74
CA LYS A 31 21.29 -6.76 -4.90
C LYS A 31 22.27 -5.63 -4.63
N ASP A 32 23.56 -5.92 -4.75
CA ASP A 32 24.64 -4.94 -4.56
C ASP A 32 24.58 -4.20 -3.20
N GLY A 33 24.13 -4.91 -2.15
CA GLY A 33 23.99 -4.35 -0.80
C GLY A 33 22.70 -3.55 -0.57
N GLN A 34 21.84 -3.42 -1.57
CA GLN A 34 20.56 -2.72 -1.48
C GLN A 34 19.40 -3.71 -1.53
N GLU A 35 18.38 -3.48 -0.71
CA GLU A 35 17.15 -4.26 -0.75
C GLU A 35 16.39 -4.00 -2.06
N VAL A 36 16.03 -5.08 -2.76
CA VAL A 36 15.27 -5.05 -4.00
C VAL A 36 13.81 -5.36 -3.65
N SER A 37 12.95 -4.35 -3.77
CA SER A 37 11.51 -4.53 -3.65
C SER A 37 10.97 -5.28 -4.86
N LEU A 38 10.68 -6.56 -4.67
CA LEU A 38 10.01 -7.40 -5.66
C LEU A 38 8.49 -7.22 -5.53
N GLY A 39 8.03 -6.02 -5.93
CA GLY A 39 6.65 -5.62 -6.15
C GLY A 39 5.54 -6.43 -5.46
N GLY A 40 5.11 -5.96 -4.30
CA GLY A 40 3.85 -6.35 -3.66
C GLY A 40 3.22 -5.12 -3.00
N ASN A 41 2.31 -4.45 -3.71
CA ASN A 41 1.35 -3.42 -3.28
C ASN A 41 1.66 -2.55 -2.04
N GLN A 42 2.92 -2.17 -1.84
CA GLN A 42 3.26 -0.96 -1.12
C GLN A 42 4.04 -0.14 -2.12
N SER A 43 3.37 0.88 -2.67
CA SER A 43 4.05 1.91 -3.45
C SER A 43 5.20 2.42 -2.61
N GLU A 44 6.43 2.07 -2.99
CA GLU A 44 7.59 2.69 -2.37
C GLU A 44 7.41 4.21 -2.46
N PRO A 45 7.72 4.95 -1.39
CA PRO A 45 7.65 6.41 -1.43
C PRO A 45 8.48 6.91 -2.61
N GLY A 46 7.83 7.60 -3.55
CA GLY A 46 8.51 8.15 -4.71
C GLY A 46 9.51 9.25 -4.30
N PRO A 47 10.38 9.69 -5.22
CA PRO A 47 11.25 10.83 -4.96
C PRO A 47 10.43 12.05 -4.50
N GLY A 48 10.70 12.54 -3.29
CA GLY A 48 9.97 13.64 -2.66
C GLY A 48 8.73 13.25 -1.86
N SER A 49 8.41 11.96 -1.72
CA SER A 49 7.35 11.51 -0.81
C SER A 49 7.72 11.76 0.66
N VAL A 50 6.72 12.17 1.43
CA VAL A 50 6.79 12.28 2.89
C VAL A 50 6.03 11.11 3.48
N THR A 51 6.73 10.24 4.22
CA THR A 51 6.11 9.10 4.89
C THR A 51 5.57 9.51 6.26
N ASN A 52 4.72 8.68 6.87
CA ASN A 52 4.14 9.02 8.17
C ASN A 52 5.21 9.15 9.27
N GLU A 53 6.33 8.43 9.14
CA GLU A 53 7.44 8.42 10.09
C GLU A 53 8.24 9.73 10.05
N MET A 54 8.12 10.48 8.96
CA MET A 54 8.74 11.81 8.80
C MET A 54 7.91 12.92 9.48
N LEU A 55 6.73 12.60 10.01
CA LEU A 55 5.81 13.55 10.63
C LEU A 55 5.82 13.36 12.15
N ALA A 56 5.99 14.46 12.89
CA ALA A 56 5.76 14.43 14.33
C ALA A 56 4.28 14.14 14.65
N ASP A 57 4.02 13.51 15.80
CA ASP A 57 2.66 13.18 16.23
C ASP A 57 1.73 14.41 16.15
N LYS A 58 0.57 14.25 15.52
CA LYS A 58 -0.45 15.30 15.32
C LYS A 58 0.07 16.59 14.67
N SER A 59 1.18 16.53 13.93
CA SER A 59 1.76 17.72 13.27
C SER A 59 0.90 18.23 12.12
N VAL A 60 0.26 17.33 11.38
CA VAL A 60 -0.63 17.68 10.26
C VAL A 60 -2.00 18.07 10.80
N ARG A 61 -2.36 19.35 10.67
CA ARG A 61 -3.66 19.90 11.07
C ARG A 61 -4.45 20.38 9.86
N SER A 62 -5.75 20.64 10.03
CA SER A 62 -6.62 21.14 8.96
C SER A 62 -6.09 22.41 8.29
N ARG A 63 -5.51 23.35 9.05
CA ARG A 63 -4.87 24.55 8.51
C ARG A 63 -3.66 24.26 7.60
N ASN A 64 -3.03 23.10 7.76
CA ASN A 64 -1.89 22.68 6.92
C ASN A 64 -2.35 22.04 5.60
N ILE A 65 -3.63 21.69 5.45
CA ILE A 65 -4.17 21.00 4.28
C ILE A 65 -4.97 22.01 3.45
N GLY A 66 -4.45 22.37 2.28
CA GLY A 66 -5.15 23.23 1.34
C GLY A 66 -6.26 22.49 0.59
N THR A 67 -7.17 23.26 -0.02
CA THR A 67 -8.16 22.69 -0.94
C THR A 67 -7.46 21.94 -2.08
N GLY A 68 -7.92 20.72 -2.37
CA GLY A 68 -7.31 19.85 -3.39
C GLY A 68 -6.02 19.15 -2.95
N SER A 69 -5.48 19.42 -1.76
CA SER A 69 -4.29 18.70 -1.26
C SER A 69 -4.59 17.24 -0.89
N VAL A 70 -5.81 16.95 -0.43
CA VAL A 70 -6.29 15.58 -0.18
C VAL A 70 -7.58 15.41 -0.98
N MET A 71 -7.60 14.42 -1.85
CA MET A 71 -8.74 14.01 -2.66
C MET A 71 -9.25 12.65 -2.16
N GLU A 72 -10.43 12.22 -2.60
CA GLU A 72 -11.06 10.99 -2.09
C GLU A 72 -10.20 9.74 -2.37
N GLU A 73 -9.54 9.70 -3.53
CA GLU A 73 -8.60 8.65 -3.93
C GLU A 73 -7.32 8.62 -3.08
N HIS A 74 -7.03 9.66 -2.29
CA HIS A 74 -5.90 9.68 -1.36
C HIS A 74 -6.25 9.06 0.00
N LEU A 75 -7.53 8.80 0.27
CA LEU A 75 -7.98 8.22 1.54
C LEU A 75 -7.90 6.69 1.50
N ASN A 76 -7.61 6.08 2.64
CA ASN A 76 -7.59 4.63 2.73
C ASN A 76 -9.01 4.03 2.69
N SER A 77 -9.11 2.74 2.34
CA SER A 77 -10.38 2.03 2.24
C SER A 77 -11.19 2.08 3.55
N SER A 78 -10.54 1.96 4.71
CA SER A 78 -11.24 1.98 6.00
C SER A 78 -12.01 3.29 6.28
N VAL A 79 -11.50 4.42 5.80
CA VAL A 79 -12.18 5.71 5.92
C VAL A 79 -13.34 5.77 4.94
N LEU A 80 -13.12 5.36 3.69
CA LEU A 80 -14.15 5.33 2.66
C LEU A 80 -15.31 4.39 3.02
N ASP A 81 -15.02 3.22 3.60
CA ASP A 81 -16.04 2.26 4.04
C ASP A 81 -16.89 2.83 5.17
N ARG A 82 -16.28 3.57 6.10
CA ARG A 82 -17.02 4.27 7.16
C ARG A 82 -17.91 5.37 6.60
N LEU A 83 -17.44 6.13 5.61
CA LEU A 83 -18.25 7.17 4.96
C LEU A 83 -19.45 6.55 4.23
N LYS A 84 -19.24 5.47 3.47
CA LYS A 84 -20.33 4.73 2.81
C LYS A 84 -21.35 4.19 3.81
N ALA A 85 -20.90 3.60 4.91
CA ALA A 85 -21.81 3.11 5.96
C ALA A 85 -22.65 4.24 6.59
N ILE A 86 -22.10 5.46 6.68
CA ILE A 86 -22.85 6.64 7.13
C ILE A 86 -23.86 7.08 6.07
N GLU A 87 -23.46 7.13 4.80
CA GLU A 87 -24.36 7.47 3.68
C GLU A 87 -25.55 6.52 3.58
N ASP A 88 -25.33 5.22 3.74
CA ASP A 88 -26.40 4.22 3.69
C ASP A 88 -27.38 4.40 4.85
N LYS A 89 -26.89 4.65 6.07
CA LYS A 89 -27.74 4.98 7.23
C LYS A 89 -28.54 6.26 7.02
N LEU A 90 -27.96 7.27 6.37
CA LEU A 90 -28.67 8.51 6.05
C LEU A 90 -29.79 8.26 5.03
N LYS A 91 -29.57 7.40 4.03
CA LYS A 91 -30.61 7.01 3.07
C LYS A 91 -31.75 6.24 3.75
N GLU A 92 -31.43 5.33 4.64
CA GLU A 92 -32.42 4.57 5.43
C GLU A 92 -33.26 5.50 6.33
N LEU A 93 -32.60 6.45 7.00
CA LEU A 93 -33.28 7.43 7.84
C LEU A 93 -34.15 8.39 7.00
N ALA A 94 -33.68 8.79 5.81
CA ALA A 94 -34.46 9.63 4.91
C ALA A 94 -35.67 8.88 4.32
N GLY A 95 -35.53 7.60 3.97
CA GLY A 95 -36.61 6.76 3.46
C GLY A 95 -37.67 6.41 4.50
N SER A 96 -37.26 6.18 5.76
CA SER A 96 -38.21 5.93 6.87
C SER A 96 -39.01 7.17 7.29
N GLN A 97 -38.56 8.38 6.94
CA GLN A 97 -39.30 9.62 7.17
C GLN A 97 -40.40 9.87 6.12
N SER A 98 -40.34 9.26 4.93
CA SER A 98 -41.36 9.45 3.88
C SER A 98 -42.60 8.56 4.03
N ASP A 99 -42.49 7.41 4.72
CA ASP A 99 -43.61 6.46 4.91
C ASP A 99 -44.53 6.80 6.10
N GLY A 100 -44.22 7.86 6.87
CA GLY A 100 -44.97 8.27 8.05
C GLY A 100 -46.02 9.36 7.84
N LYS A 101 -46.33 9.76 6.59
CA LYS A 101 -47.34 10.80 6.28
C LYS A 101 -48.46 10.24 5.39
N THR A 102 -49.31 9.40 5.96
CA THR A 102 -50.69 9.22 5.48
C THR A 102 -51.60 9.10 6.70
N GLU A 103 -52.11 10.25 7.14
CA GLU A 103 -53.38 10.37 7.87
C GLU A 103 -54.15 11.56 7.28
#